data_AF-A0A7C4GLQ8-F1
#
_entry.id   AF-A0A7C4GLQ8-F1
#
_cell.length_a   1.000
_cell.length_b   1.000
_cell.length_c   1.000
_cell.angle_alpha   90.00
_cell.angle_beta   90.00
_cell.angle_gamma   90.00
#
_symmetry.space_group_name_H-M   'P 1'
#
loop_
_entity.id
_entity.type
_entity.pdbx_description
1 polymer ?
#
loop_
_entity_poly.entity_id
_entity_poly.type
_entity_poly.pdbx_seq_one_letter_code
_entity_poly.pdbx_strand_id
1 'polypeptide(L)'
;ATAFRLYYPEFVDGWDIECYHFVEVVAERMAELGLKFDLGRKIRVTYHDPCYLARTLGVVDEIRFILSRIDGVELVEPERRGIFTGCSGDGGLELTQPPVARKVSLDRVMELKRTGASLVLTSCPACILMLRTGFDSIGHRIEVEDLASLIAEAMARGSENVESEVKSFKRYKVFPKSPHFDSLSLEDLSKVLKMETDRCKKCGFCNVECPTSKAMNRLESRSSRGRITLINSLVSGDPVRPREVLDRLYTCVLCGRCSQECPAGLHVQELIVYGRAYAIYSGTVP
;
A
#
# COMPACT_ATOMS: atom_id res chain seq x y z
N ALA A 1 9.67 7.51 -9.52
CA ALA A 1 10.29 6.18 -9.32
C ALA A 1 9.46 5.07 -9.96
N THR A 2 8.24 4.76 -9.50
CA THR A 2 7.47 3.59 -9.98
C THR A 2 7.30 3.50 -11.50
N ALA A 3 6.83 4.58 -12.14
CA ALA A 3 6.58 4.54 -13.58
C ALA A 3 7.86 4.31 -14.38
N PHE A 4 8.93 5.05 -14.07
CA PHE A 4 10.22 4.92 -14.74
C PHE A 4 10.91 3.58 -14.48
N ARG A 5 10.73 2.98 -13.30
CA ARG A 5 11.38 1.71 -12.96
C ARG A 5 10.61 0.50 -13.51
N LEU A 6 9.28 0.57 -13.61
CA LEU A 6 8.45 -0.60 -13.95
C LEU A 6 7.74 -0.52 -15.30
N TYR A 7 7.22 0.65 -15.69
CA TYR A 7 6.40 0.77 -16.89
C TYR A 7 7.23 1.20 -18.10
N TYR A 8 8.06 2.23 -17.97
CA TYR A 8 8.87 2.72 -19.09
C TYR A 8 9.74 1.66 -19.77
N PRO A 9 10.39 0.72 -19.05
CA PRO A 9 11.15 -0.36 -19.68
C PRO A 9 10.31 -1.27 -20.59
N GLU A 10 8.99 -1.31 -20.41
CA GLU A 10 8.09 -2.14 -21.21
C GLU A 10 7.61 -1.44 -22.49
N PHE A 11 7.75 -0.11 -22.58
CA PHE A 11 7.19 0.70 -23.67
C PHE A 11 8.22 1.56 -24.43
N VAL A 12 9.46 1.63 -23.94
CA VAL A 12 10.51 2.46 -24.54
C VAL A 12 11.69 1.59 -24.94
N ASP A 13 11.89 1.44 -26.26
CA ASP A 13 13.04 0.72 -26.81
C ASP A 13 14.36 1.35 -26.36
N GLY A 14 15.31 0.53 -25.93
CA GLY A 14 16.62 1.00 -25.47
C GLY A 14 16.62 1.69 -24.10
N TRP A 15 15.62 1.43 -23.24
CA TRP A 15 15.59 1.98 -21.89
C TRP A 15 16.78 1.50 -21.02
N ASP A 16 17.75 2.39 -20.79
CA ASP A 16 18.97 2.14 -19.98
C ASP A 16 19.12 3.17 -18.84
N ILE A 17 18.00 3.55 -18.22
CA ILE A 17 17.99 4.52 -17.12
C ILE A 17 17.66 3.81 -15.81
N GLU A 18 18.62 3.81 -14.88
CA GLU A 18 18.37 3.44 -13.49
C GLU A 18 17.63 4.57 -12.76
N CYS A 19 16.44 4.27 -12.26
CA CYS A 19 15.63 5.23 -11.51
C CYS A 19 15.56 4.84 -10.04
N TYR A 20 15.87 5.78 -9.14
CA TYR A 20 15.77 5.65 -7.69
C TYR A 20 14.74 6.62 -7.11
N HIS A 21 14.08 6.22 -6.04
CA HIS A 21 13.33 7.14 -5.20
C HIS A 21 14.29 7.93 -4.29
N PHE A 22 13.96 9.19 -4.01
CA PHE A 22 14.75 10.07 -3.14
C PHE A 22 15.23 9.39 -1.84
N VAL A 23 14.31 8.67 -1.18
CA VAL A 23 14.57 7.92 0.06
C VAL A 23 15.67 6.87 -0.10
N GLU A 24 15.72 6.17 -1.23
CA GLU A 24 16.74 5.14 -1.46
C GLU A 24 18.12 5.80 -1.50
N VAL A 25 18.24 6.89 -2.27
CA VAL A 25 19.49 7.65 -2.40
C VAL A 25 19.93 8.21 -1.05
N VAL A 26 19.02 8.79 -0.27
CA VAL A 26 19.36 9.31 1.06
C VAL A 26 19.83 8.20 1.99
N ALA A 27 19.09 7.09 2.07
CA ALA A 27 19.46 5.97 2.95
C ALA A 27 20.81 5.36 2.58
N GLU A 28 21.07 5.17 1.28
CA GLU A 28 22.35 4.67 0.77
C GLU A 28 23.48 5.63 1.11
N ARG A 29 23.33 6.94 0.85
CA ARG A 29 24.38 7.93 1.17
C ARG A 29 24.64 8.08 2.66
N MET A 30 23.58 8.03 3.49
CA MET A 30 23.75 8.05 4.95
C MET A 30 24.48 6.80 5.44
N ALA A 31 24.23 5.64 4.85
CA ALA A 31 24.94 4.41 5.19
C ALA A 31 26.41 4.44 4.74
N GLU A 32 26.67 4.80 3.48
CA GLU A 32 28.02 4.83 2.90
C GLU A 32 28.95 5.83 3.61
N LEU A 33 28.44 7.02 3.90
CA LEU A 33 29.22 8.09 4.53
C LEU A 33 29.16 8.03 6.06
N GLY A 34 28.37 7.12 6.63
CA GLY A 34 28.18 7.03 8.08
C GLY A 34 27.47 8.25 8.68
N LEU A 35 26.62 8.94 7.92
CA LEU A 35 26.00 10.18 8.37
C LEU A 35 24.96 9.94 9.46
N LYS A 36 25.05 10.75 10.50
CA LYS A 36 24.04 10.90 11.55
C LYS A 36 23.80 12.38 11.79
N PHE A 37 22.56 12.72 12.15
CA PHE A 37 22.14 14.09 12.41
C PHE A 37 21.52 14.21 13.79
N ASP A 38 21.54 15.41 14.37
CA ASP A 38 20.81 15.74 15.59
C ASP A 38 19.73 16.77 15.27
N LEU A 39 18.47 16.45 15.56
CA LEU A 39 17.35 17.36 15.38
C LEU A 39 17.37 18.53 16.38
N GLY A 40 18.12 18.42 17.48
CA GLY A 40 18.21 19.40 18.55
C GLY A 40 16.95 19.51 19.42
N ARG A 41 15.97 18.61 19.21
CA ARG A 41 14.73 18.49 19.99
C ARG A 41 14.24 17.04 19.97
N LYS A 42 13.51 16.65 21.00
CA LYS A 42 12.81 15.36 21.01
C LYS A 42 11.44 15.49 20.37
N ILE A 43 11.14 14.63 19.40
CA ILE A 43 9.86 14.58 18.70
C ILE A 43 9.42 13.13 18.52
N ARG A 44 8.12 12.89 18.73
CA ARG A 44 7.51 11.57 18.53
C ARG A 44 6.80 11.55 17.19
N VAL A 45 7.29 10.73 16.27
CA VAL A 45 6.90 10.71 14.86
C VAL A 45 6.24 9.40 14.52
N THR A 46 5.18 9.43 13.72
CA THR A 46 4.68 8.23 13.03
C THR A 46 4.87 8.38 11.53
N TYR A 47 5.18 7.29 10.84
CA TYR A 47 5.36 7.31 9.40
C TYR A 47 4.17 6.63 8.70
N HIS A 48 3.63 7.31 7.70
CA HIS A 48 2.68 6.74 6.76
C HIS A 48 3.43 6.28 5.50
N ASP A 49 3.58 4.95 5.39
CA ASP A 49 4.16 4.32 4.20
C ASP A 49 3.28 4.54 2.97
N PRO A 50 3.80 5.21 1.92
CA PRO A 50 3.10 5.30 0.65
C PRO A 50 2.94 3.92 0.03
N CYS A 51 1.72 3.59 -0.41
CA CYS A 51 1.41 2.24 -0.90
C CYS A 51 2.28 1.82 -2.09
N TYR A 52 2.52 2.71 -3.07
CA TYR A 52 3.41 2.39 -4.20
C TYR A 52 4.88 2.27 -3.79
N LEU A 53 5.35 3.07 -2.84
CA LEU A 53 6.73 3.00 -2.37
C LEU A 53 6.97 1.68 -1.62
N ALA A 54 6.09 1.34 -0.70
CA ALA A 54 6.21 0.12 0.11
C ALA A 54 5.87 -1.15 -0.67
N ARG A 55 4.73 -1.19 -1.38
CA ARG A 55 4.22 -2.41 -2.02
C ARG A 55 4.73 -2.64 -3.43
N THR A 56 5.03 -1.57 -4.17
CA THR A 56 5.45 -1.73 -5.57
C THR A 56 6.96 -1.68 -5.69
N LEU A 57 7.62 -0.79 -4.93
CA LEU A 57 9.08 -0.65 -4.96
C LEU A 57 9.81 -1.40 -3.85
N GLY A 58 9.09 -1.89 -2.84
CA GLY A 58 9.70 -2.62 -1.72
C GLY A 58 10.61 -1.75 -0.85
N VAL A 59 10.45 -0.42 -0.90
CA VAL A 59 11.21 0.56 -0.12
C VAL A 59 10.48 0.74 1.21
N VAL A 60 11.04 0.19 2.28
CA VAL A 60 10.41 0.14 3.60
C VAL A 60 11.45 0.37 4.69
N ASP A 61 12.54 -0.39 4.66
CA ASP A 61 13.58 -0.35 5.69
C ASP A 61 14.42 0.93 5.61
N GLU A 62 14.59 1.49 4.42
CA GLU A 62 15.30 2.73 4.15
C GLU A 62 14.74 3.90 4.97
N ILE A 63 13.42 3.99 5.06
CA ILE A 63 12.74 5.02 5.85
C ILE A 63 13.10 4.89 7.34
N ARG A 64 13.01 3.67 7.87
CA ARG A 64 13.29 3.41 9.29
C ARG A 64 14.77 3.68 9.59
N PHE A 65 15.64 3.30 8.67
CA PHE A 65 17.06 3.57 8.76
C PHE A 65 17.34 5.08 8.80
N ILE A 66 16.79 5.85 7.86
CA ILE A 66 16.93 7.32 7.86
C ILE A 66 16.47 7.91 9.20
N LEU A 67 15.27 7.54 9.67
CA LEU A 67 14.74 8.07 10.92
C LEU A 67 15.57 7.65 12.14
N SER A 68 16.15 6.45 12.14
CA SER A 68 17.05 5.98 13.21
C SER A 68 18.39 6.72 13.26
N ARG A 69 18.77 7.40 12.17
CA ARG A 69 20.00 8.18 12.04
C ARG A 69 19.80 9.66 12.38
N ILE A 70 18.62 10.04 12.86
CA ILE A 70 18.32 11.40 13.31
C ILE A 70 18.05 11.34 14.83
N ASP A 71 19.02 11.77 15.63
CA ASP A 71 18.86 11.87 17.07
C ASP A 71 17.75 12.86 17.42
N GLY A 72 16.99 12.52 18.46
CA GLY A 72 15.78 13.26 18.85
C GLY A 72 14.49 12.76 18.20
N VAL A 73 14.55 11.92 17.16
CA VAL A 73 13.36 11.30 16.56
C VAL A 73 13.01 9.99 17.28
N GLU A 74 11.83 9.93 17.87
CA GLU A 74 11.21 8.69 18.36
C GLU A 74 10.17 8.21 17.32
N LEU A 75 10.50 7.20 16.52
CA LEU A 75 9.56 6.59 15.59
C LEU A 75 8.58 5.67 16.34
N VAL A 76 7.29 6.00 16.28
CA VAL A 76 6.20 5.18 16.77
C VAL A 76 5.35 4.66 15.62
N GLU A 77 5.45 3.36 15.44
CA GLU A 77 4.85 2.68 14.31
C GLU A 77 3.34 2.46 14.53
N PRO A 78 2.50 2.70 13.51
CA PRO A 78 1.13 2.27 13.51
C PRO A 78 1.04 0.74 13.39
N GLU A 79 -0.13 0.20 13.74
CA GLU A 79 -0.43 -1.23 13.67
C GLU A 79 -0.15 -1.81 12.27
N ARG A 80 -0.64 -1.12 11.22
CA ARG A 80 -0.36 -1.45 9.83
C ARG A 80 0.63 -0.46 9.23
N ARG A 81 1.77 -1.02 8.82
CA ARG A 81 2.95 -0.32 8.29
C ARG A 81 3.62 -1.13 7.18
N GLY A 82 4.60 -0.52 6.52
CA GLY A 82 5.36 -1.11 5.42
C GLY A 82 4.42 -1.63 4.34
N ILE A 83 4.62 -2.88 3.93
CA ILE A 83 3.82 -3.52 2.87
C ILE A 83 2.33 -3.64 3.22
N PHE A 84 1.99 -3.69 4.51
CA PHE A 84 0.62 -3.80 5.00
C PHE A 84 -0.04 -2.47 5.30
N THR A 85 0.66 -1.35 5.06
CA THR A 85 0.16 0.02 5.27
C THR A 85 -1.25 0.24 4.73
N GLY A 86 -2.08 0.99 5.46
CA GLY A 86 -3.37 1.44 4.94
C GLY A 86 -3.18 2.52 3.87
N CYS A 87 -4.07 2.59 2.89
CA CYS A 87 -4.09 3.71 1.93
C CYS A 87 -4.54 5.01 2.63
N SER A 88 -4.01 6.16 2.20
CA SER A 88 -4.41 7.51 2.65
C SER A 88 -5.78 7.96 2.11
N GLY A 89 -6.32 7.25 1.10
CA GLY A 89 -7.50 7.64 0.35
C GLY A 89 -7.18 8.28 -1.00
N ASP A 90 -5.90 8.55 -1.31
CA ASP A 90 -5.48 9.09 -2.59
C ASP A 90 -5.23 8.00 -3.67
N GLY A 91 -4.69 8.39 -4.83
CA GLY A 91 -4.36 7.51 -5.95
C GLY A 91 -5.45 7.46 -7.02
N GLY A 92 -6.17 8.58 -7.22
CA GLY A 92 -7.33 8.65 -8.11
C GLY A 92 -8.61 8.04 -7.51
N LEU A 93 -8.52 7.49 -6.29
CA LEU A 93 -9.68 6.92 -5.59
C LEU A 93 -10.69 8.01 -5.21
N GLU A 94 -10.25 9.20 -4.79
CA GLU A 94 -11.16 10.31 -4.50
C GLU A 94 -11.94 10.76 -5.76
N LEU A 95 -11.35 10.62 -6.95
CA LEU A 95 -12.00 10.96 -8.22
C LEU A 95 -12.97 9.88 -8.69
N THR A 96 -12.60 8.61 -8.54
CA THR A 96 -13.35 7.47 -9.08
C THR A 96 -14.37 6.89 -8.11
N GLN A 97 -14.07 6.92 -6.80
CA GLN A 97 -14.91 6.39 -5.72
C GLN A 97 -14.80 7.24 -4.43
N PRO A 98 -15.27 8.51 -4.45
CA PRO A 98 -15.15 9.41 -3.29
C PRO A 98 -15.65 8.85 -1.95
N PRO A 99 -16.80 8.13 -1.87
CA PRO A 99 -17.23 7.54 -0.61
C PRO A 99 -16.24 6.53 -0.03
N VAL A 100 -15.56 5.76 -0.89
CA VAL A 100 -14.56 4.77 -0.47
C VAL A 100 -13.27 5.47 -0.05
N ALA A 101 -12.80 6.46 -0.81
CA ALA A 101 -11.62 7.26 -0.48
C ALA A 101 -11.75 7.91 0.90
N ARG A 102 -12.87 8.60 1.17
CA ARG A 102 -13.16 9.19 2.48
C ARG A 102 -13.15 8.16 3.59
N LYS A 103 -13.78 6.99 3.38
CA LYS A 103 -13.81 5.94 4.39
C LYS A 103 -12.42 5.37 4.70
N VAL A 104 -11.62 5.14 3.67
CA VAL A 104 -10.24 4.66 3.76
C VAL A 104 -9.36 5.68 4.49
N SER A 105 -9.46 6.97 4.11
CA SER A 105 -8.75 8.08 4.74
C SER A 105 -9.06 8.15 6.24
N LEU A 106 -10.35 8.14 6.61
CA LEU A 106 -10.80 8.14 8.01
C LEU A 106 -10.22 6.97 8.81
N ASP A 107 -10.27 5.75 8.26
CA ASP A 107 -9.69 4.59 8.95
C ASP A 107 -8.18 4.74 9.15
N ARG A 108 -7.47 5.38 8.20
CA ARG A 108 -6.02 5.57 8.27
C ARG A 108 -5.61 6.67 9.25
N VAL A 109 -6.30 7.82 9.26
CA VAL A 109 -5.99 8.90 10.21
C VAL A 109 -6.34 8.50 11.64
N MET A 110 -7.40 7.71 11.85
CA MET A 110 -7.71 7.18 13.19
C MET A 110 -6.63 6.20 13.68
N GLU A 111 -6.06 5.41 12.79
CA GLU A 111 -4.95 4.52 13.11
C GLU A 111 -3.66 5.30 13.45
N LEU A 112 -3.31 6.30 12.64
CA LEU A 112 -2.16 7.16 12.89
C LEU A 112 -2.32 7.96 14.18
N LYS A 113 -3.52 8.48 14.46
CA LYS A 113 -3.86 9.18 15.71
C LYS A 113 -3.62 8.31 16.95
N ARG A 114 -3.96 7.01 16.90
CA ARG A 114 -3.78 6.08 18.02
C ARG A 114 -2.31 5.88 18.40
N THR A 115 -1.37 6.15 17.50
CA THR A 115 0.06 6.09 17.84
C THR A 115 0.42 7.13 18.89
N GLY A 116 -0.31 8.25 18.96
CA GLY A 116 0.00 9.40 19.82
C GLY A 116 1.23 10.18 19.38
N ALA A 117 1.65 10.06 18.12
CA ALA A 117 2.70 10.89 17.55
C ALA A 117 2.28 12.37 17.51
N SER A 118 3.25 13.27 17.60
CA SER A 118 3.05 14.72 17.43
C SER A 118 3.23 15.17 15.98
N LEU A 119 3.82 14.32 15.13
CA LEU A 119 4.08 14.58 13.72
C LEU A 119 3.84 13.30 12.90
N VAL A 120 3.18 13.44 11.75
CA VAL A 120 3.05 12.38 10.76
C VAL A 120 3.98 12.69 9.59
N LEU A 121 4.85 11.75 9.24
CA LEU A 121 5.70 11.85 8.06
C LEU A 121 5.22 10.93 6.95
N THR A 122 5.49 11.31 5.72
CA THR A 122 5.36 10.46 4.55
C THR A 122 6.32 10.94 3.46
N SER A 123 6.49 10.18 2.38
CA SER A 123 7.30 10.59 1.21
C SER A 123 6.44 10.63 -0.06
N CYS A 124 5.17 10.98 0.10
CA CYS A 124 4.20 11.05 -0.97
C CYS A 124 3.33 12.31 -0.82
N PRO A 125 3.49 13.31 -1.71
CA PRO A 125 2.73 14.56 -1.64
C PRO A 125 1.21 14.35 -1.66
N ALA A 126 0.76 13.38 -2.44
CA ALA A 126 -0.62 12.90 -2.50
C ALA A 126 -1.13 12.45 -1.12
N CYS A 127 -0.36 11.61 -0.43
CA CYS A 127 -0.69 11.20 0.94
C CYS A 127 -0.72 12.39 1.92
N ILE A 128 0.18 13.37 1.78
CA ILE A 128 0.18 14.57 2.65
C ILE A 128 -1.17 15.28 2.55
N LEU A 129 -1.65 15.56 1.33
CA LEU A 129 -2.92 16.23 1.10
C LEU A 129 -4.08 15.46 1.76
N MET A 130 -4.21 14.17 1.45
CA MET A 130 -5.33 13.36 1.93
C MET A 130 -5.28 13.10 3.44
N LEU A 131 -4.09 12.99 4.04
CA LEU A 131 -3.95 12.84 5.48
C LEU A 131 -4.30 14.15 6.21
N ARG A 132 -3.86 15.31 5.70
CA ARG A 132 -4.25 16.62 6.26
C ARG A 132 -5.77 16.80 6.25
N THR A 133 -6.40 16.59 5.10
CA THR A 133 -7.87 16.64 4.98
C THR A 133 -8.56 15.62 5.89
N GLY A 134 -8.01 14.41 6.02
CA GLY A 134 -8.53 13.38 6.91
C GLY A 134 -8.45 13.79 8.39
N PHE A 135 -7.33 14.34 8.84
CA PHE A 135 -7.15 14.82 10.21
C PHE A 135 -8.05 16.03 10.53
N ASP A 136 -8.18 16.97 9.59
CA ASP A 136 -9.09 18.11 9.71
C ASP A 136 -10.55 17.64 9.88
N SER A 137 -10.96 16.62 9.12
CA SER A 137 -12.33 16.09 9.18
C SER A 137 -12.71 15.47 10.52
N ILE A 138 -11.73 15.03 11.32
CA ILE A 138 -11.94 14.49 12.67
C ILE A 138 -11.62 15.52 13.77
N GLY A 139 -11.38 16.78 13.40
CA GLY A 139 -11.05 17.86 14.33
C GLY A 139 -9.75 17.63 15.11
N HIS A 140 -8.81 16.84 14.58
CA HIS A 140 -7.55 16.54 15.24
C HIS A 140 -6.41 17.28 14.55
N ARG A 141 -5.87 18.30 15.22
CA ARG A 141 -4.74 19.07 14.70
C ARG A 141 -3.44 18.31 14.94
N ILE A 142 -2.81 17.89 13.85
CA ILE A 142 -1.47 17.28 13.84
C ILE A 142 -0.78 17.71 12.55
N GLU A 143 0.52 17.93 12.62
CA GLU A 143 1.31 18.25 11.43
C GLU A 143 1.52 16.98 10.60
N VAL A 144 1.41 17.15 9.28
CA VAL A 144 1.72 16.11 8.29
C VAL A 144 2.73 16.70 7.32
N GLU A 145 3.92 16.12 7.27
CA GLU A 145 5.04 16.64 6.50
C GLU A 145 5.70 15.60 5.61
N ASP A 146 6.48 16.09 4.64
CA ASP A 146 7.36 15.24 3.85
C ASP A 146 8.61 14.89 4.66
N LEU A 147 9.07 13.65 4.57
CA LEU A 147 10.31 13.20 5.20
C LEU A 147 11.51 14.08 4.83
N ALA A 148 11.55 14.62 3.60
CA ALA A 148 12.60 15.52 3.16
C ALA A 148 12.68 16.80 4.01
N SER A 149 11.56 17.30 4.52
CA SER A 149 11.54 18.48 5.40
C SER A 149 12.24 18.21 6.73
N LEU A 150 11.96 17.06 7.35
CA LEU A 150 12.62 16.66 8.60
C LEU A 150 14.11 16.44 8.40
N ILE A 151 14.51 15.80 7.29
CA ILE A 151 15.92 15.61 6.95
C ILE A 151 16.61 16.96 6.79
N ALA A 152 15.99 17.91 6.07
CA ALA A 152 16.54 19.25 5.88
C ALA A 152 16.68 20.02 7.20
N GLU A 153 15.70 19.93 8.12
CA GLU A 153 15.78 20.50 9.47
C GLU A 153 16.98 19.95 10.24
N ALA A 154 17.18 18.62 10.20
CA ALA A 154 18.30 17.96 10.87
C ALA A 154 19.65 18.33 10.25
N MET A 155 19.75 18.39 8.91
CA MET A 155 20.97 18.77 8.18
C MET A 155 21.42 20.20 8.49
N ALA A 156 20.50 21.12 8.74
CA ALA A 156 20.83 22.52 9.05
C ALA A 156 21.63 22.70 10.35
N ARG A 157 21.67 21.66 11.21
CA ARG A 157 22.42 21.66 12.48
C ARG A 157 23.81 21.01 12.38
N GLY A 158 24.16 20.46 11.21
CA GLY A 158 25.40 19.73 10.98
C GLY A 158 25.24 18.22 11.13
N SER A 159 26.27 17.48 10.71
CA SER A 159 26.31 16.01 10.72
C SER A 159 27.46 15.49 11.57
N GLU A 160 27.26 14.33 12.15
CA GLU A 160 28.30 13.50 12.76
C GLU A 160 28.54 12.25 11.93
N ASN A 161 29.75 11.71 11.98
CA ASN A 161 30.09 10.45 11.32
C ASN A 161 30.12 9.31 12.34
N VAL A 162 29.42 8.23 12.02
CA VAL A 162 29.35 7.00 12.81
C VAL A 162 29.44 5.81 11.87
N GLU A 163 30.12 4.77 12.33
CA GLU A 163 30.29 3.53 11.58
C GLU A 163 28.92 2.95 11.18
N SER A 164 28.80 2.51 9.93
CA SER A 164 27.56 1.93 9.41
C SER A 164 27.72 0.44 9.16
N GLU A 165 26.95 -0.36 9.89
CA GLU A 165 26.89 -1.81 9.68
C GLU A 165 25.95 -2.20 8.52
N VAL A 166 25.16 -1.25 8.00
CA VAL A 166 24.20 -1.50 6.91
C VAL A 166 24.92 -1.46 5.57
N LYS A 167 25.15 -2.64 5.00
CA LYS A 167 25.78 -2.81 3.66
C LYS A 167 24.79 -2.81 2.51
N SER A 168 23.52 -3.12 2.77
CA SER A 168 22.45 -3.18 1.76
C SER A 168 21.07 -3.20 2.41
N PHE A 169 20.08 -2.58 1.77
CA PHE A 169 18.68 -2.63 2.23
C PHE A 169 17.96 -3.85 1.66
N LYS A 170 17.09 -4.46 2.48
CA LYS A 170 16.25 -5.56 2.01
C LYS A 170 15.20 -5.01 1.05
N ARG A 171 15.17 -5.56 -0.16
CA ARG A 171 14.08 -5.32 -1.10
C ARG A 171 13.00 -6.35 -0.87
N TYR A 172 11.85 -5.91 -0.38
CA TYR A 172 10.70 -6.79 -0.26
C TYR A 172 10.12 -7.03 -1.66
N LYS A 173 10.11 -8.29 -2.11
CA LYS A 173 9.32 -8.69 -3.28
C LYS A 173 7.86 -8.79 -2.84
N VAL A 174 7.14 -7.68 -2.89
CA VAL A 174 5.82 -7.60 -2.24
C VAL A 174 4.68 -8.01 -3.17
N PHE A 175 4.83 -7.72 -4.46
CA PHE A 175 3.92 -8.19 -5.48
C PHE A 175 4.75 -8.83 -6.58
N PRO A 176 4.47 -10.08 -6.98
CA PRO A 176 4.92 -10.51 -8.30
C PRO A 176 4.38 -9.50 -9.30
N LYS A 177 5.17 -9.14 -10.33
CA LYS A 177 4.54 -8.64 -11.56
C LYS A 177 3.41 -9.63 -11.84
N SER A 178 2.18 -9.16 -12.08
CA SER A 178 1.13 -10.05 -12.55
C SER A 178 1.78 -10.89 -13.65
N PRO A 179 1.85 -12.24 -13.52
CA PRO A 179 2.43 -13.08 -14.56
C PRO A 179 1.90 -12.58 -15.88
N HIS A 180 2.81 -12.24 -16.79
CA HIS A 180 2.43 -11.89 -18.15
C HIS A 180 1.55 -13.05 -18.63
N PHE A 181 0.37 -12.77 -19.18
CA PHE A 181 -0.56 -13.82 -19.61
C PHE A 181 0.10 -14.81 -20.58
N ASP A 182 1.16 -14.36 -21.28
CA ASP A 182 2.04 -15.18 -22.10
C ASP A 182 2.68 -16.38 -21.34
N SER A 183 2.70 -16.34 -20.01
CA SER A 183 3.28 -17.36 -19.12
C SER A 183 2.26 -18.24 -18.39
N LEU A 184 0.96 -17.94 -18.46
CA LEU A 184 -0.11 -18.71 -17.81
C LEU A 184 -1.31 -18.88 -18.74
N SER A 185 -1.70 -20.14 -19.00
CA SER A 185 -2.93 -20.40 -19.71
C SER A 185 -4.15 -19.97 -18.88
N LEU A 186 -5.25 -19.64 -19.56
CA LEU A 186 -6.51 -19.32 -18.89
C LEU A 186 -7.01 -20.50 -18.01
N GLU A 187 -6.69 -21.73 -18.41
CA GLU A 187 -7.01 -22.94 -17.67
C GLU A 187 -6.22 -23.04 -16.36
N ASP A 188 -4.92 -22.76 -16.39
CA ASP A 188 -4.08 -22.77 -15.18
C ASP A 188 -4.55 -21.71 -14.19
N LEU A 189 -4.84 -20.51 -14.68
CA LEU A 189 -5.36 -19.43 -13.84
C LEU A 189 -6.70 -19.81 -13.20
N SER A 190 -7.61 -20.42 -13.97
CA SER A 190 -8.88 -20.95 -13.46
C SER A 190 -8.65 -21.96 -12.33
N LYS A 191 -7.74 -22.92 -12.52
CA LYS A 191 -7.40 -23.94 -11.52
C LYS A 191 -6.89 -23.33 -10.22
N VAL A 192 -5.93 -22.40 -10.25
CA VAL A 192 -5.41 -21.82 -9.00
C VAL A 192 -6.43 -20.90 -8.33
N LEU A 193 -7.18 -20.09 -9.10
CA LEU A 193 -8.26 -19.28 -8.54
C LEU A 193 -9.32 -20.16 -7.87
N LYS A 194 -9.70 -21.27 -8.49
CA LYS A 194 -10.64 -22.23 -7.91
C LYS A 194 -10.09 -22.80 -6.60
N MET A 195 -8.88 -23.35 -6.63
CA MET A 195 -8.22 -23.93 -5.45
C MET A 195 -8.13 -22.93 -4.29
N GLU A 196 -7.70 -21.71 -4.56
CA GLU A 196 -7.52 -20.69 -3.54
C GLU A 196 -8.85 -20.14 -3.00
N THR A 197 -9.86 -19.97 -3.87
CA THR A 197 -11.17 -19.51 -3.42
C THR A 197 -11.92 -20.57 -2.61
N ASP A 198 -11.72 -21.86 -2.92
CA ASP A 198 -12.30 -23.00 -2.18
C ASP A 198 -11.76 -23.11 -0.74
N ARG A 199 -10.58 -22.53 -0.44
CA ARG A 199 -10.04 -22.43 0.93
C ARG A 199 -10.86 -21.49 1.83
N CYS A 200 -11.71 -20.63 1.26
CA CYS A 200 -12.51 -19.67 2.03
C CYS A 200 -13.49 -20.36 2.98
N LYS A 201 -13.30 -20.19 4.30
CA LYS A 201 -14.18 -20.73 5.34
C LYS A 201 -15.47 -19.95 5.56
N LYS A 202 -15.73 -18.91 4.76
CA LYS A 202 -16.92 -18.04 4.84
C LYS A 202 -17.21 -17.41 6.22
N CYS A 203 -16.19 -17.30 7.08
CA CYS A 203 -16.28 -16.83 8.47
C CYS A 203 -16.67 -15.34 8.63
N GLY A 204 -16.37 -14.48 7.65
CA GLY A 204 -16.84 -13.08 7.64
C GLY A 204 -15.95 -12.04 8.32
N PHE A 205 -14.78 -12.41 8.88
CA PHE A 205 -13.82 -11.43 9.46
C PHE A 205 -13.47 -10.29 8.49
N CYS A 206 -13.28 -10.62 7.22
CA CYS A 206 -12.98 -9.64 6.19
C CYS A 206 -14.09 -8.61 5.93
N ASN A 207 -15.33 -8.87 6.38
CA ASN A 207 -16.45 -7.95 6.20
C ASN A 207 -16.39 -6.80 7.20
N VAL A 208 -15.96 -7.12 8.43
CA VAL A 208 -15.82 -6.17 9.52
C VAL A 208 -14.78 -5.10 9.18
N GLU A 209 -13.74 -5.44 8.42
CA GLU A 209 -12.66 -4.50 8.09
C GLU A 209 -12.69 -3.95 6.66
N CYS A 210 -13.64 -4.35 5.80
CA CYS A 210 -13.65 -3.91 4.40
C CYS A 210 -14.12 -2.45 4.25
N PRO A 211 -13.25 -1.51 3.82
CA PRO A 211 -13.62 -0.11 3.70
C PRO A 211 -14.60 0.12 2.56
N THR A 212 -14.46 -0.62 1.45
CA THR A 212 -15.42 -0.54 0.34
C THR A 212 -16.83 -0.95 0.78
N SER A 213 -16.97 -2.09 1.48
CA SER A 213 -18.28 -2.53 1.95
C SER A 213 -18.87 -1.50 2.92
N LYS A 214 -18.08 -1.01 3.90
CA LYS A 214 -18.51 0.05 4.83
C LYS A 214 -18.98 1.31 4.12
N ALA A 215 -18.27 1.75 3.09
CA ALA A 215 -18.62 2.95 2.31
C ALA A 215 -19.82 2.75 1.39
N MET A 216 -20.15 1.51 1.04
CA MET A 216 -21.14 1.15 0.03
C MET A 216 -22.31 0.37 0.64
N ASN A 217 -22.94 0.95 1.67
CA ASN A 217 -24.13 0.41 2.35
C ASN A 217 -23.95 -0.98 2.99
N ARG A 218 -22.72 -1.36 3.34
CA ARG A 218 -22.39 -2.66 3.94
C ARG A 218 -22.90 -3.85 3.11
N LEU A 219 -22.95 -3.68 1.80
CA LEU A 219 -23.32 -4.76 0.89
C LEU A 219 -22.27 -5.86 0.95
N GLU A 220 -22.70 -7.05 1.32
CA GLU A 220 -21.83 -8.22 1.49
C GLU A 220 -21.14 -8.62 0.18
N SER A 221 -21.82 -8.49 -0.96
CA SER A 221 -21.21 -8.78 -2.26
C SER A 221 -20.10 -7.79 -2.65
N ARG A 222 -19.97 -6.65 -1.96
CA ARG A 222 -18.84 -5.71 -2.06
C ARG A 222 -17.79 -5.90 -0.95
N SER A 223 -17.96 -6.91 -0.09
CA SER A 223 -16.93 -7.33 0.85
C SER A 223 -15.90 -8.23 0.15
N SER A 224 -14.80 -8.53 0.83
CA SER A 224 -13.82 -9.49 0.33
C SER A 224 -14.38 -10.90 0.22
N ARG A 225 -15.22 -11.36 1.16
CA ARG A 225 -15.87 -12.68 1.07
C ARG A 225 -16.81 -12.74 -0.14
N GLY A 226 -17.63 -11.71 -0.34
CA GLY A 226 -18.51 -11.63 -1.50
C GLY A 226 -17.76 -11.69 -2.83
N ARG A 227 -16.62 -11.01 -2.93
CA ARG A 227 -15.76 -11.05 -4.12
C ARG A 227 -15.10 -12.41 -4.33
N ILE A 228 -14.63 -13.06 -3.26
CA ILE A 228 -14.06 -14.41 -3.33
C ILE A 228 -15.11 -15.40 -3.84
N THR A 229 -16.35 -15.33 -3.33
CA THR A 229 -17.47 -16.14 -3.83
C THR A 229 -17.74 -15.84 -5.31
N LEU A 230 -17.74 -14.57 -5.71
CA LEU A 230 -17.95 -14.19 -7.11
C LEU A 230 -16.85 -14.72 -8.04
N ILE A 231 -15.59 -14.67 -7.61
CA ILE A 231 -14.46 -15.24 -8.36
C ILE A 231 -14.61 -16.76 -8.47
N ASN A 232 -14.99 -17.43 -7.37
CA ASN A 232 -15.22 -18.87 -7.37
C ASN A 232 -16.31 -19.28 -8.37
N SER A 233 -17.43 -18.55 -8.39
CA SER A 233 -18.51 -18.76 -9.36
C SER A 233 -18.05 -18.50 -10.80
N LEU A 234 -17.28 -17.44 -11.01
CA LEU A 234 -16.73 -17.09 -12.31
C LEU A 234 -15.82 -18.20 -12.89
N VAL A 235 -14.94 -18.79 -12.07
CA VAL A 235 -14.02 -19.86 -12.53
C VAL A 235 -14.68 -21.24 -12.55
N SER A 236 -15.80 -21.42 -11.84
CA SER A 236 -16.58 -22.67 -11.86
C SER A 236 -17.59 -22.73 -13.02
N GLY A 237 -17.74 -21.65 -13.78
CA GLY A 237 -18.69 -21.56 -14.90
C GLY A 237 -20.14 -21.31 -14.45
N ASP A 238 -20.35 -20.88 -13.21
CA ASP A 238 -21.68 -20.51 -12.73
C ASP A 238 -22.19 -19.25 -13.44
N PRO A 239 -23.51 -19.10 -13.64
CA PRO A 239 -24.08 -17.89 -14.21
C PRO A 239 -23.74 -16.64 -13.38
N VAL A 240 -23.00 -15.70 -13.99
CA VAL A 240 -22.66 -14.40 -13.41
C VAL A 240 -23.08 -13.27 -14.34
N ARG A 241 -23.38 -12.10 -13.77
CA ARG A 241 -23.70 -10.90 -14.56
C ARG A 241 -22.42 -10.08 -14.79
N PRO A 242 -22.00 -9.81 -16.05
CA PRO A 242 -20.80 -9.03 -16.35
C PRO A 242 -20.71 -7.69 -15.59
N ARG A 243 -21.83 -6.96 -15.51
CA ARG A 243 -21.92 -5.69 -14.80
C ARG A 243 -21.63 -5.83 -13.30
N GLU A 244 -22.01 -6.95 -12.69
CA GLU A 244 -21.72 -7.22 -11.28
C GLU A 244 -20.26 -7.64 -11.09
N VAL A 245 -19.70 -8.43 -12.01
CA VAL A 245 -18.27 -8.76 -11.99
C VAL A 245 -17.43 -7.48 -11.99
N LEU A 246 -17.71 -6.56 -12.93
CA LEU A 246 -17.06 -5.26 -12.99
C LEU A 246 -17.24 -4.47 -11.68
N ASP A 247 -18.47 -4.21 -11.25
CA ASP A 247 -18.74 -3.40 -10.05
C ASP A 247 -18.11 -4.01 -8.79
N ARG A 248 -18.27 -5.31 -8.55
CA ARG A 248 -17.78 -5.94 -7.32
C ARG A 248 -16.26 -6.07 -7.31
N LEU A 249 -15.62 -6.46 -8.41
CA LEU A 249 -14.17 -6.62 -8.45
C LEU A 249 -13.44 -5.28 -8.50
N TYR A 250 -13.92 -4.28 -9.24
CA TYR A 250 -13.23 -2.99 -9.43
C TYR A 250 -13.52 -1.96 -8.33
N THR A 251 -14.52 -2.19 -7.47
CA THR A 251 -14.66 -1.41 -6.22
C THR A 251 -13.68 -1.82 -5.12
N CYS A 252 -12.94 -2.93 -5.30
CA CYS A 252 -11.87 -3.30 -4.38
C CYS A 252 -10.66 -2.37 -4.55
N VAL A 253 -10.25 -1.71 -3.48
CA VAL A 253 -9.10 -0.80 -3.48
C VAL A 253 -7.76 -1.47 -3.16
N LEU A 254 -7.74 -2.81 -3.12
CA LEU A 254 -6.54 -3.63 -2.82
C LEU A 254 -5.83 -3.21 -1.51
N CYS A 255 -6.58 -2.74 -0.51
CA CYS A 255 -6.00 -2.23 0.75
C CYS A 255 -5.37 -3.33 1.61
N GLY A 256 -5.69 -4.61 1.41
CA GLY A 256 -5.08 -5.75 2.10
C GLY A 256 -5.57 -6.08 3.49
N ARG A 257 -6.47 -5.27 4.08
CA ARG A 257 -7.05 -5.53 5.41
C ARG A 257 -7.63 -6.94 5.53
N CYS A 258 -8.34 -7.39 4.50
CA CYS A 258 -8.95 -8.71 4.50
C CYS A 258 -7.95 -9.86 4.49
N SER A 259 -6.74 -9.67 3.96
CA SER A 259 -5.69 -10.71 3.97
C SER A 259 -5.04 -10.80 5.35
N GLN A 260 -4.89 -9.68 6.06
CA GLN A 260 -4.33 -9.64 7.41
C GLN A 260 -5.24 -10.32 8.44
N GLU A 261 -6.55 -10.10 8.32
CA GLU A 261 -7.56 -10.69 9.22
C GLU A 261 -8.03 -12.09 8.78
N CYS A 262 -7.44 -12.68 7.74
CA CYS A 262 -7.94 -13.95 7.20
C CYS A 262 -7.41 -15.14 8.02
N PRO A 263 -8.25 -15.86 8.79
CA PRO A 263 -7.79 -17.03 9.54
C PRO A 263 -7.39 -18.20 8.63
N ALA A 264 -7.82 -18.18 7.36
CA ALA A 264 -7.44 -19.18 6.36
C ALA A 264 -6.15 -18.83 5.60
N GLY A 265 -5.54 -17.66 5.89
CA GLY A 265 -4.32 -17.20 5.22
C GLY A 265 -4.49 -16.94 3.73
N LEU A 266 -5.64 -16.39 3.31
CA LEU A 266 -5.87 -16.05 1.90
C LEU A 266 -5.17 -14.73 1.54
N HIS A 267 -4.41 -14.74 0.46
CA HIS A 267 -3.85 -13.54 -0.16
C HIS A 267 -4.91 -12.86 -1.04
N VAL A 268 -5.90 -12.25 -0.39
CA VAL A 268 -7.09 -11.74 -1.08
C VAL A 268 -6.75 -10.68 -2.14
N GLN A 269 -5.73 -9.84 -1.92
CA GLN A 269 -5.35 -8.85 -2.94
C GLN A 269 -4.98 -9.52 -4.26
N GLU A 270 -4.22 -10.60 -4.20
CA GLU A 270 -3.82 -11.37 -5.38
C GLU A 270 -5.02 -12.02 -6.03
N LEU A 271 -5.91 -12.65 -5.25
CA LEU A 271 -7.15 -13.22 -5.78
C LEU A 271 -8.01 -12.19 -6.52
N ILE A 272 -8.08 -10.96 -6.02
CA ILE A 272 -8.79 -9.88 -6.73
C ILE A 272 -8.07 -9.50 -8.02
N VAL A 273 -6.74 -9.34 -8.01
CA VAL A 273 -5.97 -9.00 -9.22
C VAL A 273 -6.11 -10.10 -10.28
N TYR A 274 -5.91 -11.35 -9.90
CA TYR A 274 -6.04 -12.51 -10.77
C TYR A 274 -7.49 -12.73 -11.23
N GLY A 275 -8.47 -12.51 -10.36
CA GLY A 275 -9.88 -12.58 -10.72
C GLY A 275 -10.29 -11.50 -11.73
N ARG A 276 -9.76 -10.28 -11.62
CA ARG A 276 -9.95 -9.22 -12.64
C ARG A 276 -9.34 -9.63 -13.98
N ALA A 277 -8.11 -10.13 -13.94
CA ALA A 277 -7.43 -10.67 -15.11
C ALA A 277 -8.30 -11.77 -15.76
N TYR A 278 -8.64 -12.82 -15.03
CA TYR A 278 -9.47 -13.91 -15.55
C TYR A 278 -10.78 -13.40 -16.17
N ALA A 279 -11.47 -12.44 -15.52
CA ALA A 279 -12.71 -11.88 -16.04
C ALA A 279 -12.55 -11.22 -17.42
N ILE A 280 -11.43 -10.52 -17.65
CA ILE A 280 -11.11 -9.89 -18.94
C ILE A 280 -10.77 -10.97 -19.97
N TYR A 281 -9.80 -11.83 -19.65
CA TYR A 281 -9.27 -12.79 -20.62
C TYR A 281 -10.22 -13.94 -20.95
N SER A 282 -11.21 -14.22 -20.08
CA SER A 282 -12.30 -15.14 -20.40
C SER A 282 -13.40 -14.51 -21.26
N GLY A 283 -13.33 -13.20 -21.52
CA GLY A 283 -14.37 -12.45 -22.23
C GLY A 283 -15.64 -12.21 -21.40
N THR A 284 -15.61 -12.46 -20.08
CA THR A 284 -16.76 -12.21 -19.21
C THR A 284 -17.04 -10.71 -19.04
N VAL A 285 -15.99 -9.91 -19.01
CA VAL A 285 -16.07 -8.44 -19.00
C VAL A 285 -15.20 -7.87 -20.12
N PRO A 286 -15.54 -6.70 -20.67
CA PRO A 286 -14.73 -6.02 -21.69
C PRO A 286 -13.36 -5.59 -21.14
#